data_AF-A0A117IU43-F1
#
_entry.id   AF-A0A117IU43-F1
#
_cell.length_a   1.000
_cell.length_b   1.000
_cell.length_c   1.000
_cell.angle_alpha   90.00
_cell.angle_beta   90.00
_cell.angle_gamma   90.00
#
_symmetry.space_group_name_H-M   'P 1'
#
loop_
_entity.id
_entity.type
_entity.pdbx_description
1 polymer ?
#
loop_
_entity_poly.entity_id
_entity_poly.type
_entity_poly.pdbx_seq_one_letter_code
_entity_poly.pdbx_strand_id
1 'polypeptide(L)'
;MILSATGEPVVIQDDPQVDVDLHFQEGTLVLAQDGTEYTPYHARVEFAAPMGDPWTAQKVHFSAKGPDGNSVGIAVDLLNDACDGPRPGVPTAIWKVVALAATSAGDVGITYTPPAP
;
A
#
# COMPACT_ATOMS: atom_id res chain seq x y z
N MET A 1 40.39 -4.64 -10.33
CA MET A 1 40.04 -5.11 -8.98
C MET A 1 38.85 -6.05 -9.15
N ILE A 2 38.98 -7.32 -8.78
CA ILE A 2 37.91 -8.32 -8.97
C ILE A 2 37.36 -8.62 -7.58
N LEU A 3 36.10 -8.25 -7.33
CA LEU A 3 35.41 -8.56 -6.09
C LEU A 3 34.97 -10.03 -6.16
N SER A 4 35.58 -10.91 -5.35
CA SER A 4 35.08 -12.28 -5.14
C SER A 4 34.27 -12.30 -3.84
N ALA A 5 32.96 -12.57 -3.95
CA ALA A 5 32.10 -12.86 -2.81
C ALA A 5 32.07 -14.38 -2.60
N THR A 6 32.50 -14.84 -1.41
CA THR A 6 32.54 -16.25 -1.01
C THR A 6 31.30 -16.62 -0.19
N GLY A 7 30.12 -16.23 -0.67
CA GLY A 7 28.83 -16.61 -0.08
C GLY A 7 28.06 -17.47 -1.06
N GLU A 8 27.37 -18.51 -0.59
CA GLU A 8 26.38 -19.20 -1.41
C GLU A 8 25.38 -18.14 -1.94
N PRO A 9 24.93 -18.25 -3.20
CA PRO A 9 23.96 -17.32 -3.75
C PRO A 9 22.70 -17.34 -2.87
N VAL A 10 22.43 -16.22 -2.21
CA VAL A 10 21.16 -16.03 -1.51
C VAL A 10 20.09 -15.94 -2.59
N VAL A 11 19.28 -16.99 -2.71
CA VAL A 11 18.05 -16.93 -3.49
C VAL A 11 17.11 -16.02 -2.72
N ILE A 12 17.02 -14.75 -3.14
CA ILE A 12 15.92 -13.90 -2.74
C ILE A 12 14.71 -14.47 -3.48
N GLN A 13 13.82 -15.16 -2.78
CA GLN A 13 12.50 -15.41 -3.33
C GLN A 13 11.85 -14.04 -3.50
N ASP A 14 11.47 -13.69 -4.73
CA ASP A 14 10.56 -12.57 -4.94
C ASP A 14 9.26 -12.96 -4.24
N ASP A 15 8.97 -12.31 -3.12
CA ASP A 15 7.71 -12.50 -2.42
C ASP A 15 6.57 -12.17 -3.40
N PRO A 16 5.52 -13.00 -3.47
CA PRO A 16 4.38 -12.73 -4.34
C PRO A 16 3.76 -11.39 -3.96
N GLN A 17 3.75 -10.47 -4.92
CA GLN A 17 3.18 -9.12 -4.79
C GLN A 17 1.98 -8.98 -5.72
N VAL A 18 0.93 -8.32 -5.23
CA VAL A 18 -0.21 -7.90 -6.04
C VAL A 18 -0.51 -6.44 -5.77
N ASP A 19 -0.61 -5.69 -6.86
CA ASP A 19 -1.01 -4.30 -6.86
C ASP A 19 -2.45 -4.19 -7.33
N VAL A 20 -3.28 -3.50 -6.55
CA VAL A 20 -4.68 -3.26 -6.88
C VAL A 20 -4.90 -1.77 -7.11
N ASP A 21 -5.26 -1.42 -8.34
CA ASP A 21 -5.56 -0.06 -8.73
C ASP A 21 -7.07 0.23 -8.55
N LEU A 22 -7.37 1.28 -7.79
CA LEU A 22 -8.70 1.79 -7.50
C LEU A 22 -8.84 3.19 -8.11
N HIS A 23 -9.93 3.41 -8.84
CA HIS A 23 -10.29 4.72 -9.36
C HIS A 23 -11.39 5.33 -8.49
N PHE A 24 -11.22 6.61 -8.14
CA PHE A 24 -12.20 7.34 -7.35
C PHE A 24 -12.82 8.44 -8.18
N GLN A 25 -14.12 8.67 -7.95
CA GLN A 25 -14.74 9.91 -8.35
C GLN A 25 -14.23 11.04 -7.45
N GLU A 26 -13.91 12.19 -8.03
CA GLU A 26 -13.50 13.37 -7.28
C GLU A 26 -14.49 13.70 -6.16
N GLY A 27 -13.97 14.03 -4.97
CA GLY A 27 -14.76 14.35 -3.78
C GLY A 27 -15.20 13.14 -2.94
N THR A 28 -14.95 11.90 -3.39
CA THR A 28 -15.27 10.69 -2.59
C THR A 28 -14.35 10.52 -1.38
N LEU A 29 -13.11 10.99 -1.50
CA LEU A 29 -12.08 10.95 -0.47
C LEU A 29 -11.32 12.27 -0.52
N VAL A 30 -10.99 12.80 0.66
CA VAL A 30 -10.09 13.94 0.83
C VAL A 30 -8.95 13.49 1.73
N LEU A 31 -7.72 13.71 1.28
CA LEU A 31 -6.53 13.47 2.07
C LEU A 31 -6.06 14.80 2.64
N ALA A 32 -5.85 14.85 3.94
CA ALA A 32 -5.26 16.02 4.60
C ALA A 32 -3.85 15.65 5.08
N GLN A 33 -2.85 16.40 4.62
CA GLN A 33 -1.47 16.28 5.08
C GLN A 33 -0.97 17.68 5.46
N ASP A 34 -0.57 17.85 6.72
CA ASP A 34 -0.03 19.09 7.26
C ASP A 34 -0.93 20.33 6.99
N GLY A 35 -2.25 20.13 7.06
CA GLY A 35 -3.25 21.17 6.81
C GLY A 35 -3.54 21.47 5.33
N THR A 36 -2.89 20.75 4.41
CA THR A 36 -3.17 20.81 2.97
C THR A 36 -4.10 19.69 2.57
N GLU A 37 -5.16 20.02 1.84
CA GLU A 37 -6.12 19.06 1.31
C GLU A 37 -5.77 18.64 -0.10
N TYR A 38 -5.94 17.36 -0.38
CA TYR A 38 -5.72 16.73 -1.67
C TYR A 38 -6.93 15.88 -2.05
N THR A 39 -7.28 15.92 -3.32
CA THR A 39 -8.39 15.13 -3.88
C THR A 39 -7.84 13.95 -4.66
N PRO A 40 -7.71 12.76 -4.05
CA PRO A 40 -7.31 11.55 -4.77
C PRO A 40 -8.34 11.17 -5.84
N TYR A 41 -7.83 10.82 -7.02
CA TYR A 41 -8.60 10.25 -8.12
C TYR A 41 -8.19 8.81 -8.44
N HIS A 42 -7.06 8.37 -7.88
CA HIS A 42 -6.55 7.01 -8.04
C HIS A 42 -5.79 6.57 -6.79
N ALA A 43 -5.90 5.28 -6.40
CA ALA A 43 -5.03 4.64 -5.43
C ALA A 43 -4.54 3.30 -5.95
N ARG A 44 -3.27 3.01 -5.70
CA ARG A 44 -2.69 1.67 -5.81
C ARG A 44 -2.43 1.13 -4.42
N VAL A 45 -2.95 -0.05 -4.12
CA VAL A 45 -2.68 -0.76 -2.86
C VAL A 45 -1.76 -1.94 -3.16
N GLU A 46 -0.63 -2.00 -2.46
CA GLU A 46 0.37 -3.05 -2.61
C GLU A 46 0.16 -4.11 -1.51
N PHE A 47 -0.14 -5.34 -1.92
CA PHE A 47 -0.19 -6.51 -1.04
C PHE A 47 1.01 -7.41 -1.31
N ALA A 48 1.59 -7.97 -0.25
CA ALA A 48 2.56 -9.06 -0.37
C ALA A 48 2.25 -10.20 0.60
N ALA A 49 2.63 -11.40 0.22
CA ALA A 49 2.57 -12.60 1.07
C ALA A 49 3.97 -13.21 1.18
N PRO A 50 4.85 -12.65 2.04
CA PRO A 50 6.22 -13.13 2.16
C PRO A 50 6.25 -14.57 2.67
N MET A 51 7.09 -15.41 2.09
CA MET A 51 7.36 -16.79 2.56
C MET A 51 6.12 -17.68 2.84
N GLY A 52 4.98 -17.43 2.17
CA GLY A 52 3.74 -18.19 2.38
C GLY A 52 2.91 -17.75 3.59
N ASP A 53 3.26 -16.63 4.21
CA ASP A 53 2.45 -15.94 5.22
C ASP A 53 1.16 -15.37 4.61
N PRO A 54 0.16 -15.04 5.44
CA PRO A 54 -1.03 -14.35 4.97
C PRO A 54 -0.71 -13.04 4.25
N TRP A 55 -1.52 -12.71 3.24
CA TRP A 55 -1.39 -11.46 2.51
C TRP A 55 -1.47 -10.26 3.46
N THR A 56 -0.51 -9.35 3.31
CA THR A 56 -0.38 -8.14 4.11
C THR A 56 -0.36 -6.93 3.19
N ALA A 57 -1.11 -5.89 3.54
CA ALA A 57 -1.08 -4.62 2.83
C ALA A 57 0.13 -3.81 3.32
N GLN A 58 1.03 -3.48 2.40
CA GLN A 58 2.29 -2.80 2.72
C GLN A 58 2.19 -1.29 2.57
N LYS A 59 1.56 -0.83 1.49
CA LYS A 59 1.57 0.57 1.10
C LYS A 59 0.33 0.93 0.28
N VAL A 60 -0.07 2.20 0.37
CA VAL A 60 -1.02 2.81 -0.57
C VAL A 60 -0.38 4.01 -1.25
N HIS A 61 -0.42 4.03 -2.57
CA HIS A 61 0.01 5.15 -3.40
C HIS A 61 -1.21 5.85 -4.00
N PHE A 62 -1.49 7.07 -3.59
CA PHE A 62 -2.51 7.92 -4.18
C PHE A 62 -1.94 8.79 -5.29
N SER A 63 -2.68 8.90 -6.39
CA SER A 63 -2.56 10.05 -7.30
C SER A 63 -3.70 11.01 -6.98
N ALA A 64 -3.34 12.25 -6.66
CA ALA A 64 -4.28 13.25 -6.18
C ALA A 64 -4.05 14.61 -6.84
N LYS A 65 -5.07 15.47 -6.76
CA LYS A 65 -4.98 16.88 -7.12
C LYS A 65 -4.73 17.71 -5.86
N GLY A 66 -3.71 18.57 -5.92
CA GLY A 66 -3.46 19.58 -4.89
C GLY A 66 -4.40 20.79 -5.01
N PRO A 67 -4.33 21.73 -4.07
CA PRO A 67 -5.16 22.95 -4.08
C PRO A 67 -4.94 23.84 -5.32
N ASP A 68 -3.77 23.74 -5.94
CA ASP A 68 -3.38 24.42 -7.16
C ASP A 68 -3.85 23.69 -8.44
N GLY A 69 -4.51 22.53 -8.31
CA GLY A 69 -4.96 21.69 -9.42
C GLY A 69 -3.85 20.83 -10.05
N ASN A 70 -2.62 20.90 -9.53
CA ASN A 70 -1.53 20.05 -10.00
C ASN A 70 -1.67 18.62 -9.48
N SER A 71 -1.22 17.66 -10.28
CA SER A 71 -1.18 16.26 -9.86
C SER A 71 0.01 16.00 -8.94
N VAL A 72 -0.23 15.28 -7.86
CA VAL A 72 0.78 14.87 -6.87
C VAL A 72 0.61 13.38 -6.53
N GLY A 73 1.73 12.73 -6.22
CA GLY A 73 1.76 11.38 -5.66
C GLY A 73 1.91 11.43 -4.15
N ILE A 74 1.04 10.73 -3.41
CA ILE A 74 1.10 10.62 -1.95
C ILE A 74 1.25 9.14 -1.60
N ALA A 75 2.29 8.79 -0.86
CA ALA A 75 2.55 7.43 -0.39
C ALA A 75 2.24 7.31 1.10
N VAL A 76 1.54 6.25 1.49
CA VAL A 76 1.25 5.92 2.89
C VAL A 76 1.74 4.51 3.16
N ASP A 77 2.81 4.38 3.95
CA ASP A 77 3.23 3.08 4.46
C ASP A 77 2.24 2.59 5.50
N LEU A 78 1.81 1.34 5.36
CA LEU A 78 0.82 0.70 6.23
C LEU A 78 1.47 -0.14 7.32
N LEU A 79 2.74 -0.52 7.15
CA LEU A 79 3.49 -1.30 8.12
C LEU A 79 4.40 -0.41 8.97
N ASN A 80 4.63 -0.84 10.20
CA ASN A 80 5.64 -0.24 11.07
C ASN A 80 7.05 -0.48 10.51
N ASP A 81 8.05 0.17 11.10
CA ASP A 81 9.43 0.11 10.59
C ASP A 81 10.08 -1.28 10.74
N ALA A 82 9.49 -2.14 11.58
CA ALA A 82 9.90 -3.54 11.75
C ALA A 82 9.19 -4.50 10.76
N CYS A 83 8.25 -3.99 9.95
CA CYS A 83 7.41 -4.75 9.03
C CYS A 83 6.62 -5.90 9.68
N ASP A 84 6.36 -5.85 10.99
CA ASP A 84 5.71 -6.93 11.76
C ASP A 84 4.29 -6.58 12.21
N GLY A 85 3.79 -5.39 11.84
CA GLY A 85 2.44 -4.96 12.19
C GLY A 85 2.05 -3.62 11.57
N PRO A 86 0.78 -3.20 11.76
CA PRO A 86 0.28 -1.94 11.22
C PRO A 86 1.01 -0.73 11.80
N ARG A 87 1.27 0.28 10.96
CA ARG A 87 1.83 1.55 11.38
C ARG A 87 0.81 2.29 12.26
N PRO A 88 1.20 2.78 13.45
CA PRO A 88 0.30 3.57 14.28
C PRO A 88 -0.03 4.92 13.60
N GLY A 89 -1.24 5.41 13.82
CA GLY A 89 -1.67 6.72 13.32
C GLY A 89 -2.11 6.75 11.85
N VAL A 90 -2.13 5.61 11.14
CA VAL A 90 -2.72 5.53 9.80
C VAL A 90 -4.24 5.79 9.89
N PRO A 91 -4.78 6.80 9.17
CA PRO A 91 -6.19 7.13 9.27
C PRO A 91 -7.10 5.98 8.85
N THR A 92 -8.24 5.81 9.54
CA THR A 92 -9.25 4.77 9.22
C THR A 92 -9.73 4.81 7.78
N ALA A 93 -9.75 5.99 7.15
CA ALA A 93 -10.12 6.13 5.74
C ALA A 93 -9.17 5.37 4.80
N ILE A 94 -7.87 5.32 5.11
CA ILE A 94 -6.88 4.57 4.33
C ILE A 94 -7.15 3.06 4.46
N TRP A 95 -7.45 2.58 5.67
CA TRP A 95 -7.81 1.17 5.88
C TRP A 95 -9.08 0.76 5.12
N LYS A 96 -10.03 1.67 4.91
CA LYS A 96 -11.19 1.42 4.05
C LYS A 96 -10.81 1.26 2.58
N VAL A 97 -9.85 2.05 2.09
CA VAL A 97 -9.29 1.90 0.73
C VAL A 97 -8.62 0.53 0.58
N VAL A 98 -7.83 0.12 1.57
CA VAL A 98 -7.19 -1.21 1.60
C VAL A 98 -8.24 -2.33 1.60
N ALA A 99 -9.28 -2.23 2.42
CA ALA A 99 -10.35 -3.23 2.46
C ALA A 99 -11.10 -3.35 1.13
N LEU A 100 -11.34 -2.22 0.44
CA LEU A 100 -11.93 -2.21 -0.89
C LEU A 100 -11.02 -2.92 -1.91
N ALA A 101 -9.73 -2.59 -1.91
CA ALA A 101 -8.74 -3.22 -2.78
C ALA A 101 -8.64 -4.73 -2.53
N ALA A 102 -8.60 -5.14 -1.25
CA ALA A 102 -8.60 -6.54 -0.85
C ALA A 102 -9.87 -7.28 -1.31
N THR A 103 -11.04 -6.63 -1.24
CA THR A 103 -12.30 -7.22 -1.73
C THR A 103 -12.24 -7.44 -3.24
N SER A 104 -11.74 -6.45 -4.00
CA SER A 104 -11.53 -6.58 -5.45
C SER A 104 -10.50 -7.65 -5.81
N ALA A 105 -9.46 -7.83 -4.99
CA ALA A 105 -8.45 -8.87 -5.19
C ALA A 105 -8.85 -10.24 -4.65
N GLY A 106 -9.89 -10.32 -3.81
CA GLY A 106 -10.48 -11.58 -3.37
C GLY A 106 -10.93 -12.45 -4.55
N ASP A 107 -11.40 -11.82 -5.63
CA ASP A 107 -11.78 -12.48 -6.88
C ASP A 107 -10.59 -13.19 -7.56
N VAL A 108 -9.34 -12.79 -7.27
CA VAL A 108 -8.11 -13.43 -7.78
C VAL A 108 -7.38 -14.27 -6.73
N GLY A 109 -8.01 -14.55 -5.59
CA GLY A 109 -7.50 -15.47 -4.57
C GLY A 109 -6.66 -14.84 -3.45
N ILE A 110 -6.67 -13.51 -3.32
CA ILE A 110 -6.05 -12.84 -2.17
C ILE A 110 -6.97 -12.93 -0.96
N THR A 111 -6.45 -13.47 0.14
CA THR A 111 -7.13 -13.49 1.45
C THR A 111 -6.43 -12.52 2.38
N TYR A 112 -6.94 -11.29 2.45
CA TYR A 112 -6.45 -10.26 3.36
C TYR A 112 -7.37 -10.14 4.58
N THR A 113 -6.79 -10.14 5.78
CA THR A 113 -7.50 -9.85 7.02
C THR A 113 -7.03 -8.50 7.54
N PRO A 114 -7.91 -7.49 7.70
CA PRO A 114 -7.54 -6.21 8.27
C PRO A 114 -6.95 -6.38 9.68
N PRO A 115 -5.93 -5.59 10.06
CA PRO A 115 -5.41 -5.60 11.42
C PRO A 115 -6.52 -5.23 12.42
N ALA A 116 -6.48 -5.86 13.60
CA ALA A 116 -7.41 -5.53 14.68
C ALA A 116 -7.20 -4.08 15.17
N PRO A 117 -8.27 -3.38 15.60
CA PRO A 117 -8.18 -2.02 16.14
C PRO A 117 -7.33 -1.92 17.41
#